data_AF-A0A8S3G6P5-F1
#
_entry.id   AF-A0A8S3G6P5-F1
#
_cell.length_a   1.000
_cell.length_b   1.000
_cell.length_c   1.000
_cell.angle_alpha   90.00
_cell.angle_beta   90.00
_cell.angle_gamma   90.00
#
_symmetry.space_group_name_H-M   'P 1'
#
loop_
_entity.id
_entity.type
_entity.pdbx_description
1 polymer ?
#
loop_
_entity_poly.entity_id
_entity_poly.type
_entity_poly.pdbx_seq_one_letter_code
_entity_poly.pdbx_strand_id
1 'polypeptide(L)'
;MFIDDHIGVSIAGLASDARILCRFMRTECINHSYGFEKPMPVTRLMNQVSNKCQVPTQRYGRRPFGVGFLMAGYDEKGTHLYQLCPSANYYSCKSMAIGARSQSARTYLEKNLDKFATSNQDELIKHCMRALRDTLPNEVELTVK
;
A
#
# COMPACT_ATOMS: atom_id res chain seq x y z
N MET A 1 -4.26 -6.26 4.63
CA MET A 1 -5.38 -5.90 5.53
C MET A 1 -6.52 -5.39 4.68
N PHE A 2 -7.72 -5.91 4.92
CA PHE A 2 -8.95 -5.51 4.25
C PHE A 2 -9.47 -4.19 4.84
N ILE A 3 -9.75 -3.19 4.01
CA ILE A 3 -10.35 -1.92 4.45
C ILE A 3 -11.80 -1.87 4.01
N ASP A 4 -12.03 -2.04 2.72
CA ASP A 4 -13.35 -2.04 2.08
C ASP A 4 -13.31 -3.01 0.90
N ASP A 5 -14.47 -3.30 0.29
CA ASP A 5 -14.59 -4.28 -0.80
C ASP A 5 -13.65 -3.97 -1.99
N HIS A 6 -13.40 -2.68 -2.24
CA HIS A 6 -12.56 -2.20 -3.34
C HIS A 6 -11.17 -1.70 -2.88
N ILE A 7 -10.83 -1.78 -1.59
CA ILE A 7 -9.57 -1.24 -1.03
C ILE A 7 -8.86 -2.24 -0.11
N GLY A 8 -7.63 -2.58 -0.49
CA GLY A 8 -6.71 -3.38 0.30
C GLY A 8 -5.44 -2.61 0.66
N VAL A 9 -4.87 -2.92 1.82
CA VAL A 9 -3.66 -2.26 2.31
C VAL A 9 -2.63 -3.26 2.84
N SER A 10 -1.37 -3.10 2.42
CA SER A 10 -0.20 -3.76 3.01
C SER A 10 0.58 -2.79 3.89
N ILE A 11 1.22 -3.31 4.94
CA ILE A 11 1.86 -2.52 6.01
C ILE A 11 3.35 -2.87 6.10
N ALA A 12 4.18 -1.88 6.40
CA ALA A 12 5.58 -2.09 6.76
C ALA A 12 5.98 -1.13 7.89
N GLY A 13 6.43 -1.65 9.03
CA GLY A 13 6.77 -0.85 10.22
C GLY A 13 5.95 -1.25 11.45
N LEU A 14 5.58 -0.28 12.28
CA LEU A 14 4.88 -0.51 13.55
C LEU A 14 3.43 -0.97 13.33
N ALA A 15 3.15 -2.24 13.63
CA ALA A 15 1.83 -2.83 13.47
C ALA A 15 0.74 -2.17 14.34
N SER A 16 1.11 -1.62 15.50
CA SER A 16 0.18 -0.88 16.39
C SER A 16 -0.38 0.37 15.70
N ASP A 17 0.52 1.16 15.10
CA ASP A 17 0.17 2.37 14.37
C ASP A 17 -0.61 2.01 13.10
N ALA A 18 -0.23 0.91 12.46
CA ALA A 18 -0.94 0.38 11.31
C ALA A 18 -2.42 0.11 11.59
N ARG A 19 -2.73 -0.55 12.71
CA ARG A 19 -4.12 -0.85 13.10
C ARG A 19 -4.94 0.41 13.37
N ILE A 20 -4.34 1.44 13.97
CA ILE A 20 -5.01 2.72 14.25
C ILE A 20 -5.43 3.38 12.93
N LEU A 21 -4.52 3.44 11.96
CA LEU A 21 -4.81 4.03 10.66
C LEU A 21 -5.76 3.17 9.83
N CYS A 22 -5.66 1.84 9.87
CA CYS A 22 -6.65 0.95 9.25
C CYS A 22 -8.06 1.14 9.80
N ARG A 23 -8.19 1.30 11.13
CA ARG A 23 -9.50 1.61 11.75
C ARG A 23 -10.04 2.95 11.26
N PHE A 24 -9.19 3.97 11.19
CA PHE A 24 -9.57 5.28 10.65
C PHE A 24 -10.03 5.18 9.19
N MET A 25 -9.27 4.49 8.32
CA MET A 25 -9.64 4.30 6.92
C MET A 25 -10.99 3.60 6.76
N ARG A 26 -11.25 2.54 7.55
CA ARG A 26 -12.55 1.86 7.55
C ARG A 26 -13.70 2.80 7.93
N THR A 27 -13.51 3.61 8.96
CA THR A 27 -14.52 4.58 9.39
C THR A 27 -14.80 5.63 8.31
N GLU A 28 -13.77 6.13 7.63
CA GLU A 28 -13.97 7.08 6.52
C GLU A 28 -14.70 6.45 5.33
N CYS A 29 -14.38 5.20 4.97
CA CYS A 29 -15.09 4.47 3.92
C CYS A 29 -16.58 4.29 4.26
N ILE A 30 -16.89 3.83 5.48
CA ILE A 30 -18.28 3.65 5.94
C ILE A 30 -19.03 4.97 5.95
N ASN A 31 -18.41 6.04 6.48
CA ASN A 31 -19.04 7.37 6.52
C ASN A 31 -19.35 7.91 5.12
N HIS A 32 -18.47 7.67 4.15
CA HIS A 32 -18.67 8.11 2.77
C HIS A 32 -19.76 7.31 2.07
N SER A 33 -19.74 5.98 2.22
CA SER A 33 -20.78 5.10 1.68
C SER A 33 -22.14 5.44 2.29
N TYR A 34 -22.20 5.71 3.60
CA TYR A 34 -23.43 6.13 4.28
C TYR A 34 -23.92 7.51 3.81
N GLY A 35 -23.02 8.47 3.60
CA GLY A 35 -23.40 9.85 3.25
C GLY A 35 -23.73 10.07 1.77
N PHE A 36 -23.08 9.33 0.88
CA PHE A 36 -23.17 9.54 -0.57
C PHE A 36 -23.70 8.33 -1.34
N GLU A 37 -23.99 7.22 -0.66
CA GLU A 37 -24.44 5.95 -1.26
C GLU A 37 -23.50 5.44 -2.37
N LYS A 38 -22.22 5.78 -2.28
CA LYS A 38 -21.17 5.45 -3.25
C LYS A 38 -19.89 4.98 -2.57
N PRO A 39 -19.11 4.08 -3.21
CA PRO A 39 -17.82 3.67 -2.66
C PRO A 39 -16.87 4.87 -2.58
N MET A 40 -16.01 4.89 -1.54
CA MET A 40 -15.05 5.97 -1.34
C MET A 40 -13.97 5.97 -2.43
N PRO A 41 -13.76 7.10 -3.15
CA PRO A 41 -12.67 7.19 -4.11
C PRO A 41 -11.30 7.03 -3.45
N VAL A 42 -10.43 6.18 -4.02
CA VAL A 42 -9.14 5.82 -3.41
C VAL A 42 -8.26 7.05 -3.18
N THR A 43 -8.21 7.96 -4.17
CA THR A 43 -7.45 9.23 -4.07
C THR A 43 -7.94 10.10 -2.91
N ARG A 44 -9.26 10.13 -2.67
CA ARG A 44 -9.86 10.92 -1.60
C ARG A 44 -9.51 10.34 -0.24
N LEU A 45 -9.61 9.03 -0.09
CA LEU A 45 -9.20 8.32 1.14
C LEU A 45 -7.72 8.60 1.45
N MET A 46 -6.84 8.50 0.44
CA MET A 46 -5.41 8.76 0.61
C MET A 46 -5.12 10.19 1.09
N ASN A 47 -5.83 11.20 0.57
CA ASN A 47 -5.70 12.58 1.04
C ASN A 47 -6.09 12.72 2.52
N GLN A 48 -7.19 12.09 2.95
CA GLN A 48 -7.62 12.13 4.35
C GLN A 48 -6.61 11.45 5.28
N VAL A 49 -6.08 10.29 4.86
CA VAL A 49 -5.06 9.55 5.62
C VAL A 49 -3.76 10.36 5.72
N SER A 50 -3.32 10.97 4.62
CA SER A 50 -2.17 11.85 4.57
C SER A 50 -2.31 13.02 5.55
N ASN A 51 -3.43 13.75 5.49
CA ASN A 51 -3.72 14.85 6.40
C ASN A 51 -3.70 14.40 7.86
N LYS A 52 -4.27 13.23 8.17
CA LYS A 52 -4.21 12.66 9.52
C LYS A 52 -2.78 12.33 9.96
N CYS A 53 -1.94 11.84 9.06
CA CYS A 53 -0.54 11.54 9.33
C CYS A 53 0.31 12.79 9.50
N GLN A 54 -0.07 13.91 8.88
CA GLN A 54 0.64 15.18 8.92
C GLN A 54 0.38 15.95 10.24
N VAL A 55 -0.80 15.86 10.84
CA VAL A 55 -1.10 16.53 12.13
C VAL A 55 -0.07 16.22 13.24
N PRO A 56 0.32 14.97 13.53
CA PRO A 56 1.29 14.68 14.59
C PRO A 56 2.73 15.07 14.25
N THR A 57 3.07 15.38 12.99
CA THR A 57 4.43 15.84 12.64
C THR A 57 4.65 17.32 12.95
N GLN A 58 3.56 18.08 13.11
CA GLN A 58 3.61 19.54 13.35
C GLN A 58 3.33 19.92 14.81
N ARG A 59 2.86 18.98 15.64
CA ARG A 59 2.50 19.26 17.04
C ARG A 59 3.59 18.75 17.99
N TYR A 60 4.05 19.63 18.87
CA TYR A 60 4.98 19.29 19.94
C TYR A 60 4.41 18.18 20.85
N GLY A 61 5.25 17.24 21.28
CA GLY A 61 4.87 16.11 22.14
C GLY A 61 4.09 14.99 21.44
N ARG A 62 3.88 15.06 20.12
CA ARG A 62 3.35 13.96 19.30
C ARG A 62 4.47 13.31 18.51
N ARG A 63 4.24 12.07 18.06
CA ARG A 63 5.15 11.31 17.21
C ARG A 63 4.49 10.98 15.87
N PRO A 64 5.25 10.97 14.76
CA PRO A 64 4.76 10.46 13.48
C PRO A 64 4.35 8.99 13.59
N PHE A 65 3.48 8.58 12.66
CA PHE A 65 3.11 7.18 12.51
C PHE A 65 4.30 6.40 11.91
N GLY A 66 4.84 5.45 12.66
CA GLY A 66 6.03 4.68 12.25
C GLY A 66 5.70 3.54 11.30
N VAL A 67 4.81 3.77 10.33
CA VAL A 67 4.33 2.76 9.39
C VAL A 67 4.26 3.33 7.98
N GLY A 68 4.81 2.57 7.03
CA GLY A 68 4.58 2.76 5.61
C GLY A 68 3.42 1.88 5.15
N PHE A 69 2.62 2.40 4.22
CA PHE A 69 1.53 1.65 3.62
C PHE A 69 1.71 1.52 2.12
N LEU A 70 1.23 0.40 1.60
CA LEU A 70 0.99 0.19 0.19
C LEU A 70 -0.50 -0.11 0.02
N MET A 71 -1.24 0.88 -0.46
CA MET A 71 -2.68 0.80 -0.68
C MET A 71 -2.93 0.46 -2.14
N ALA A 72 -3.68 -0.60 -2.38
CA ALA A 72 -4.21 -0.97 -3.68
C ALA A 72 -5.73 -0.82 -3.64
N GLY A 73 -6.30 -0.17 -4.64
CA GLY A 73 -7.74 -0.07 -4.76
C GLY A 73 -8.21 0.03 -6.20
N TYR A 74 -9.49 -0.21 -6.40
CA TYR A 74 -10.15 -0.13 -7.69
C TYR A 74 -11.32 0.86 -7.60
N ASP A 75 -11.36 1.83 -8.49
CA ASP A 75 -12.37 2.89 -8.52
C ASP A 75 -12.89 3.06 -9.96
N GLU A 76 -13.85 3.95 -10.19
CA GLU A 76 -14.38 4.29 -11.53
C GLU A 76 -13.28 4.71 -12.52
N LYS A 77 -12.16 5.24 -12.01
CA LYS A 77 -10.98 5.65 -12.80
C LYS A 77 -9.98 4.51 -13.05
N GLY A 78 -10.28 3.29 -12.59
CA GLY A 78 -9.46 2.10 -12.75
C GLY A 78 -8.66 1.73 -11.50
N THR A 79 -7.55 1.04 -11.71
CA THR A 79 -6.67 0.54 -10.64
C THR A 79 -5.76 1.64 -10.11
N HIS A 80 -5.68 1.76 -8.79
CA HIS A 80 -4.83 2.71 -8.11
C HIS A 80 -3.91 2.00 -7.12
N LEU A 81 -2.63 2.38 -7.14
CA LEU A 81 -1.63 1.93 -6.19
C LEU A 81 -0.95 3.16 -5.58
N TYR A 82 -1.03 3.27 -4.25
CA TYR A 82 -0.47 4.37 -3.49
C TYR A 82 0.52 3.87 -2.44
N GLN A 83 1.64 4.56 -2.32
CA GLN A 83 2.57 4.39 -1.21
C GLN A 83 2.39 5.54 -0.23
N LEU A 84 2.22 5.25 1.06
CA LEU A 84 2.27 6.25 2.14
C LEU A 84 3.57 6.10 2.92
N CYS A 85 4.24 7.22 3.17
CA CYS A 85 5.41 7.30 4.03
C CYS A 85 5.06 7.87 5.41
N PRO A 86 5.80 7.51 6.48
CA PRO A 86 5.72 8.13 7.81
C PRO A 86 5.82 9.67 7.82
N SER A 87 6.41 10.26 6.79
CA SER A 87 6.51 11.70 6.57
C SER A 87 5.18 12.36 6.17
N ALA A 88 4.09 11.61 6.08
CA ALA A 88 2.79 12.00 5.54
C ALA A 88 2.76 12.28 4.03
N ASN A 89 3.88 12.07 3.33
CA ASN A 89 3.87 12.07 1.86
C ASN A 89 3.25 10.79 1.33
N TYR A 90 2.47 10.91 0.26
CA TYR A 90 1.98 9.78 -0.51
C TYR A 90 2.39 9.91 -1.98
N TYR A 91 2.59 8.77 -2.64
CA TYR A 91 3.00 8.69 -4.02
C TYR A 91 2.05 7.77 -4.79
N SER A 92 1.60 8.21 -5.96
CA SER A 92 0.91 7.33 -6.92
C SER A 92 1.97 6.53 -7.68
N CYS A 93 1.83 5.21 -7.70
CA CYS A 93 2.84 4.32 -8.27
C CYS A 93 2.21 3.36 -9.27
N LYS A 94 2.94 2.99 -10.33
CA LYS A 94 2.56 1.86 -11.19
C LYS A 94 2.93 0.51 -10.55
N SER A 95 4.08 0.49 -9.90
CA SER A 95 4.58 -0.63 -9.11
C SER A 95 5.39 -0.08 -7.96
N MET A 96 5.30 -0.70 -6.78
CA MET A 96 6.10 -0.27 -5.63
C MET A 96 6.36 -1.45 -4.69
N ALA A 97 7.52 -1.41 -4.04
CA ALA A 97 7.86 -2.30 -2.94
C ALA A 97 8.41 -1.49 -1.76
N ILE A 98 8.06 -1.90 -0.54
CA ILE A 98 8.47 -1.27 0.72
C ILE A 98 8.94 -2.34 1.70
N GLY A 99 9.81 -1.97 2.65
CA GLY A 99 10.31 -2.86 3.70
C GLY A 99 11.78 -3.22 3.55
N ALA A 100 12.22 -4.24 4.29
CA ALA A 100 13.61 -4.68 4.29
C ALA A 100 14.00 -5.27 2.92
N ARG A 101 15.18 -4.89 2.40
CA ARG A 101 15.71 -5.33 1.08
C ARG A 101 14.73 -5.11 -0.09
N SER A 102 13.80 -4.16 0.01
CA SER A 102 12.84 -3.86 -1.05
C SER A 102 13.49 -3.28 -2.32
N GLN A 103 14.76 -2.87 -2.26
CA GLN A 103 15.48 -2.34 -3.42
C GLN A 103 15.59 -3.37 -4.54
N SER A 104 15.91 -4.63 -4.23
CA SER A 104 15.98 -5.71 -5.23
C SER A 104 14.63 -5.92 -5.92
N ALA A 105 13.54 -5.92 -5.15
CA ALA A 105 12.18 -6.01 -5.70
C ALA A 105 11.86 -4.83 -6.63
N ARG A 106 12.23 -3.61 -6.26
CA ARG A 106 12.03 -2.43 -7.11
C ARG A 106 12.76 -2.57 -8.44
N THR A 107 14.02 -3.01 -8.42
CA THR A 107 14.78 -3.24 -9.65
C THR A 107 14.13 -4.29 -10.56
N TYR A 108 13.56 -5.37 -10.00
CA TYR A 108 12.81 -6.35 -10.79
C TYR A 108 11.53 -5.74 -11.39
N LEU A 109 10.78 -4.98 -10.59
CA LEU A 109 9.54 -4.35 -11.02
C LEU A 109 9.79 -3.31 -12.11
N GLU A 110 10.80 -2.46 -11.95
CA GLU A 110 11.20 -1.45 -12.93
C GLU A 110 11.55 -2.08 -14.29
N LYS A 111 12.28 -3.21 -14.29
CA LYS A 111 12.64 -3.94 -15.52
C LYS A 111 11.45 -4.56 -16.25
N ASN A 112 10.34 -4.83 -15.56
CA ASN A 112 9.18 -5.51 -16.13
C ASN A 112 7.92 -4.62 -16.19
N LEU A 113 8.06 -3.31 -15.94
CA LEU A 113 6.95 -2.35 -15.91
C LEU A 113 6.08 -2.39 -17.17
N ASP A 114 6.72 -2.49 -18.35
CA ASP A 114 6.02 -2.47 -19.64
C ASP A 114 5.13 -3.71 -19.85
N LYS A 115 5.47 -4.83 -19.20
CA LYS A 115 4.71 -6.08 -19.30
C LYS A 115 3.43 -6.04 -18.47
N PHE A 116 3.37 -5.22 -17.42
CA PHE A 116 2.24 -5.22 -16.49
C PHE A 116 0.93 -4.73 -17.12
N ALA A 117 1.00 -3.87 -18.14
CA ALA A 117 -0.20 -3.33 -18.80
C ALA A 117 -0.93 -4.39 -19.66
N THR A 118 -0.22 -5.38 -20.17
CA THR A 118 -0.76 -6.43 -21.07
C THR A 118 -0.88 -7.79 -20.40
N SER A 119 -0.34 -7.95 -19.19
CA SER A 119 -0.33 -9.22 -18.45
C SER A 119 -1.71 -9.61 -17.94
N ASN A 120 -1.97 -10.92 -17.91
CA ASN A 120 -3.17 -11.43 -17.25
C ASN A 120 -3.00 -11.42 -15.70
N GLN A 121 -4.09 -11.55 -14.95
CA GLN A 121 -4.08 -11.49 -13.48
C GLN A 121 -3.06 -12.48 -12.86
N ASP A 122 -3.05 -13.72 -13.33
CA ASP A 122 -2.13 -14.76 -12.85
C ASP A 122 -0.65 -14.43 -13.14
N GLU A 123 -0.38 -13.79 -14.27
CA GLU A 123 0.97 -13.36 -14.63
C GLU A 123 1.44 -12.20 -13.75
N LEU A 124 0.53 -11.26 -13.45
CA LEU A 124 0.82 -10.16 -12.55
C LEU A 124 1.16 -10.68 -11.15
N ILE A 125 0.40 -11.66 -10.65
CA ILE A 125 0.69 -12.32 -9.36
C ILE A 125 2.06 -13.01 -9.41
N LYS A 126 2.38 -13.74 -10.49
CA LYS A 126 3.70 -14.36 -10.67
C LYS A 126 4.83 -13.33 -10.67
N HIS A 127 4.64 -12.16 -11.30
CA HIS A 127 5.60 -11.07 -11.26
C HIS A 127 5.79 -10.51 -9.85
N CYS A 128 4.72 -10.32 -9.09
CA CYS A 128 4.80 -9.91 -7.67
C CYS A 128 5.57 -10.93 -6.83
N MET A 129 5.29 -12.23 -7.00
CA MET A 129 5.97 -13.30 -6.26
C MET A 129 7.46 -13.38 -6.61
N ARG A 130 7.83 -13.20 -7.88
CA ARG A 130 9.23 -13.14 -8.31
C ARG A 130 9.95 -11.94 -7.72
N ALA A 131 9.33 -10.75 -7.76
CA ALA A 131 9.88 -9.54 -7.16
C ALA A 131 10.10 -9.72 -5.65
N LEU A 132 9.16 -10.35 -4.95
CA LEU A 132 9.27 -10.61 -3.52
C LEU A 132 10.36 -11.64 -3.19
N ARG A 133 10.51 -12.69 -4.02
CA ARG A 133 11.57 -13.69 -3.86
C ARG A 133 12.96 -13.06 -3.90
N ASP A 134 13.18 -12.08 -4.77
CA ASP A 134 14.46 -11.38 -4.90
C ASP A 134 14.83 -10.54 -3.66
N THR A 135 13.93 -10.39 -2.68
CA THR A 135 14.20 -9.74 -1.38
C THR A 135 14.68 -10.70 -0.29
N LEU A 136 14.61 -12.01 -0.54
CA LEU A 136 15.10 -13.02 0.40
C LEU A 136 16.64 -13.01 0.43
N PRO A 137 17.26 -13.28 1.59
CA PRO A 137 18.71 -13.48 1.64
C PRO A 137 19.08 -14.76 0.87
N ASN A 138 20.28 -14.78 0.29
CA ASN A 138 20.85 -15.96 -0.36
C ASN A 138 21.13 -17.03 0.71
N GLU A 139 20.13 -17.83 1.08
CA GLU A 139 20.20 -19.17 1.69
C GLU A 139 18.82 -19.57 2.23
N VAL A 140 17.88 -19.87 1.33
CA VAL A 140 16.92 -20.97 1.52
C VAL A 140 16.65 -21.51 0.13
N GLU A 141 17.47 -22.45 -0.34
CA GLU A 141 16.97 -23.41 -1.32
C GLU A 141 15.86 -24.21 -0.61
N LEU A 142 14.65 -24.16 -1.15
CA LEU A 142 13.56 -25.04 -0.73
C LEU A 142 13.93 -26.49 -1.09
N THR A 143 14.79 -27.12 -0.30
CA THR A 143 15.05 -28.55 -0.41
C THR A 143 13.88 -29.28 0.23
N VAL A 144 13.08 -29.93 -0.61
CA VAL A 144 12.11 -30.94 -0.18
C VAL A 144 12.92 -32.14 0.28
N LYS A 145 12.98 -32.37 1.60
CA LYS A 145 13.27 -33.69 2.14
C LYS A 145 11.95 -34.45 2.31
#